data_AF-A0A7X8IBA1-F1
#
_entry.id   AF-A0A7X8IBA1-F1
#
_cell.length_a   1.000
_cell.length_b   1.000
_cell.length_c   1.000
_cell.angle_alpha   90.00
_cell.angle_beta   90.00
_cell.angle_gamma   90.00
#
_symmetry.space_group_name_H-M   'P 1'
#
loop_
_entity.id
_entity.type
_entity.pdbx_description
1 polymer ?
#
loop_
_entity_poly.entity_id
_entity_poly.type
_entity_poly.pdbx_seq_one_letter_code
_entity_poly.pdbx_strand_id
1 'polypeptide(L)'
;MKSYPQAAAREAAGKLIVKIRETYGKSIEVNIYDPRCCLWFFDLVRFGVRAEPTWILDGRLLFRGIPGWEELREKIDMKGGGGE
;
A
#
# COMPACT_ATOMS: atom_id res chain seq x y z
N MET A 1 9.06 11.45 -24.46
CA MET A 1 8.47 10.29 -23.76
C MET A 1 7.14 10.73 -23.18
N LYS A 2 6.02 10.08 -23.56
CA LYS A 2 4.71 10.37 -22.94
C LYS A 2 4.77 9.86 -21.50
N SER A 3 4.91 10.74 -20.53
CA SER A 3 4.78 10.40 -19.11
C SER A 3 3.43 9.76 -18.90
N TYR A 4 3.40 8.46 -18.62
CA TYR A 4 2.17 7.80 -18.22
C TYR A 4 1.64 8.55 -16.99
N PRO A 5 0.36 8.97 -16.95
CA PRO A 5 -0.17 9.81 -15.87
C PRO A 5 -0.09 9.17 -14.47
N GLN A 6 0.30 7.89 -14.38
CA GLN A 6 0.55 7.17 -13.14
C GLN A 6 2.01 6.74 -12.92
N ALA A 7 2.96 7.13 -13.78
CA ALA A 7 4.37 6.76 -13.64
C ALA A 7 4.99 7.34 -12.37
N ALA A 8 4.77 8.65 -12.11
CA ALA A 8 5.26 9.30 -10.90
C ALA A 8 4.65 8.68 -9.63
N ALA A 9 3.37 8.32 -9.68
CA ALA A 9 2.67 7.66 -8.59
C ALA A 9 3.26 6.26 -8.29
N ARG A 10 3.55 5.47 -9.34
CA ARG A 10 4.20 4.17 -9.21
C ARG A 10 5.60 4.28 -8.63
N GLU A 11 6.39 5.25 -9.08
CA GLU A 11 7.74 5.46 -8.54
C GLU A 11 7.70 5.85 -7.05
N ALA A 12 6.82 6.77 -6.68
CA ALA A 12 6.68 7.21 -5.29
C ALA A 12 6.18 6.07 -4.38
N ALA A 13 5.19 5.28 -4.82
CA ALA A 13 4.75 4.09 -4.10
C ALA A 13 5.88 3.04 -3.99
N GLY A 14 6.67 2.85 -5.05
CA GLY A 14 7.82 1.95 -5.05
C GLY A 14 8.87 2.32 -3.99
N LYS A 15 9.20 3.60 -3.85
CA LYS A 15 10.12 4.09 -2.80
C LYS A 15 9.61 3.77 -1.39
N LEU A 16 8.31 3.89 -1.16
CA LEU A 16 7.69 3.53 0.12
C LEU A 16 7.76 2.03 0.38
N ILE A 17 7.49 1.20 -0.63
CA ILE A 17 7.56 -0.27 -0.51
C ILE A 17 8.98 -0.73 -0.16
N VAL A 18 10.00 -0.15 -0.78
CA VAL A 18 11.41 -0.44 -0.42
C VAL A 18 11.66 -0.10 1.05
N LYS A 19 11.25 1.09 1.51
CA LYS A 19 11.41 1.49 2.92
C LYS A 19 10.68 0.57 3.90
N ILE A 20 9.47 0.12 3.57
CA ILE A 20 8.74 -0.86 4.40
C ILE A 20 9.57 -2.13 4.53
N ARG A 21 10.10 -2.65 3.41
CA ARG A 21 10.93 -3.85 3.42
C ARG A 21 12.24 -3.67 4.19
N GLU A 22 12.86 -2.50 4.11
CA GLU A 22 14.07 -2.17 4.88
C GLU A 22 13.79 -2.04 6.37
N THR A 23 12.63 -1.48 6.75
CA THR A 23 12.29 -1.19 8.16
C THR A 23 11.68 -2.39 8.87
N TYR A 24 10.75 -3.08 8.23
CA TYR A 24 9.97 -4.17 8.83
C TYR A 24 10.42 -5.56 8.37
N GLY A 25 11.30 -5.65 7.36
CA GLY A 25 12.00 -6.87 6.98
C GLY A 25 11.07 -8.06 6.76
N LYS A 26 11.24 -9.08 7.62
CA LYS A 26 10.46 -10.33 7.59
C LYS A 26 9.17 -10.28 8.43
N SER A 27 8.94 -9.20 9.17
CA SER A 27 7.77 -9.06 10.05
C SER A 27 6.51 -8.66 9.28
N ILE A 28 6.64 -8.09 8.08
CA ILE A 28 5.51 -7.68 7.23
C ILE A 28 5.74 -8.23 5.81
N GLU A 29 4.76 -8.98 5.32
CA GLU A 29 4.70 -9.36 3.91
C GLU A 29 4.05 -8.24 3.10
N VAL A 30 4.69 -7.84 2.00
CA VAL A 30 4.18 -6.79 1.12
C VAL A 30 3.79 -7.38 -0.23
N ASN A 31 2.49 -7.33 -0.54
CA ASN A 31 1.93 -7.75 -1.81
C ASN A 31 1.42 -6.54 -2.60
N ILE A 32 1.68 -6.51 -3.91
CA ILE A 32 1.21 -5.47 -4.83
C ILE A 32 0.12 -6.07 -5.71
N TYR A 33 -1.08 -5.49 -5.64
CA TYR A 33 -2.22 -5.91 -6.44
C TYR A 33 -2.49 -4.92 -7.57
N ASP A 34 -2.65 -5.45 -8.79
CA ASP A 34 -3.14 -4.66 -9.92
C ASP A 34 -4.66 -4.77 -10.01
N PRO A 35 -5.40 -3.64 -9.97
CA PRO A 35 -6.87 -3.67 -9.99
C PRO A 35 -7.48 -4.21 -11.29
N ARG A 36 -6.68 -4.39 -12.34
CA ARG A 36 -7.13 -5.01 -13.59
C ARG A 36 -7.10 -6.55 -13.53
N CYS A 37 -6.55 -7.12 -12.46
CA CYS A 37 -6.56 -8.55 -12.23
C CYS A 37 -7.88 -8.97 -11.55
N CYS A 38 -8.76 -9.62 -12.31
CA CYS A 38 -10.11 -10.00 -11.86
C CYS A 38 -10.12 -10.97 -10.66
N LEU A 39 -9.01 -11.65 -10.38
CA LEU A 39 -8.88 -12.55 -9.21
C LEU A 39 -9.11 -11.82 -7.88
N TRP A 40 -8.81 -10.52 -7.84
CA TRP A 40 -8.88 -9.69 -6.62
C TRP A 40 -10.10 -8.79 -6.58
N PHE A 41 -11.11 -9.05 -7.43
CA PHE A 41 -12.29 -8.20 -7.54
C PHE A 41 -13.01 -8.01 -6.19
N PHE A 42 -13.10 -9.06 -5.37
CA PHE A 42 -13.71 -8.97 -4.05
C PHE A 42 -12.96 -8.03 -3.10
N ASP A 43 -11.62 -8.03 -3.13
CA ASP A 43 -10.80 -7.11 -2.35
C ASP A 43 -10.95 -5.67 -2.83
N LEU A 44 -11.04 -5.45 -4.15
CA LEU A 44 -11.30 -4.11 -4.70
C LEU A 44 -12.62 -3.52 -4.16
N VAL A 45 -13.67 -4.34 -4.12
CA VAL A 45 -14.97 -3.93 -3.55
C VAL A 45 -14.87 -3.76 -2.03
N ARG A 46 -14.28 -4.73 -1.32
CA ARG A 46 -14.15 -4.74 0.15
C ARG A 46 -13.45 -3.49 0.67
N PHE A 47 -12.39 -3.05 -0.01
CA PHE A 47 -11.61 -1.88 0.40
C PHE A 47 -12.01 -0.58 -0.32
N GLY A 48 -12.95 -0.67 -1.26
CA GLY A 48 -13.40 0.45 -2.07
C GLY A 48 -12.26 1.06 -2.89
N VAL A 49 -11.38 0.22 -3.45
CA VAL A 49 -10.25 0.63 -4.28
C VAL A 49 -10.78 1.21 -5.58
N ARG A 50 -10.34 2.42 -5.92
CA ARG A 50 -10.72 3.12 -7.15
C ARG A 50 -9.48 3.32 -8.03
N ALA A 51 -9.23 4.55 -8.48
CA ALA A 51 -8.11 4.87 -9.36
C ALA A 51 -6.79 5.16 -8.63
N GLU A 52 -6.84 5.44 -7.32
CA GLU A 52 -5.68 5.80 -6.50
C GLU A 52 -5.06 4.57 -5.81
N PRO A 53 -3.73 4.58 -5.56
CA PRO A 53 -3.08 3.57 -4.74
C PRO A 53 -3.76 3.45 -3.37
N THR A 54 -3.93 2.23 -2.88
CA THR A 54 -4.60 1.96 -1.60
C THR A 54 -3.72 1.06 -0.77
N TRP A 55 -3.47 1.44 0.48
CA TRP A 55 -2.59 0.74 1.41
C TRP A 55 -3.44 0.03 2.45
N ILE A 56 -3.25 -1.28 2.57
CA ILE A 56 -4.02 -2.16 3.44
C ILE A 56 -3.04 -2.96 4.27
N LEU A 57 -3.31 -3.10 5.57
CA LEU A 57 -2.55 -3.93 6.50
C LEU A 57 -3.54 -4.79 7.28
N ASP A 58 -3.30 -6.11 7.33
CA ASP A 58 -4.14 -7.09 8.01
C ASP A 58 -5.65 -6.94 7.71
N GLY A 59 -5.97 -6.75 6.44
CA GLY A 59 -7.34 -6.61 5.98
C GLY A 59 -8.05 -5.33 6.44
N ARG A 60 -7.29 -4.29 6.79
CA ARG A 60 -7.79 -2.96 7.17
C ARG A 60 -7.16 -1.87 6.30
N LEU A 61 -7.97 -0.91 5.89
CA LEU A 61 -7.52 0.25 5.13
C LEU A 61 -6.64 1.16 6.00
N LEU A 62 -5.37 1.38 5.61
CA LEU A 62 -4.46 2.33 6.25
C LEU A 62 -4.51 3.70 5.58
N PHE A 63 -4.40 3.74 4.26
CA PHE A 63 -4.31 4.97 3.48
C PHE A 63 -4.87 4.82 2.07
N ARG A 64 -5.30 5.96 1.51
CA ARG A 64 -5.62 6.14 0.10
C ARG A 64 -4.69 7.21 -0.48
N GLY A 65 -4.20 6.99 -1.70
CA GLY A 65 -3.18 7.81 -2.32
C GLY A 65 -1.76 7.41 -1.92
N ILE A 66 -0.84 8.36 -2.02
CA ILE A 66 0.59 8.15 -1.71
C ILE A 66 0.93 8.98 -0.48
N PRO A 67 1.03 8.37 0.71
CA PRO A 67 1.34 9.08 1.94
C PRO A 67 2.82 9.46 2.02
N GLY A 68 3.15 10.36 2.96
CA GLY A 68 4.53 10.51 3.41
C GLY A 68 5.02 9.25 4.14
N TRP A 69 6.35 9.07 4.21
CA TRP A 69 6.94 7.92 4.90
C TRP A 69 6.59 7.89 6.40
N GLU A 70 6.72 9.03 7.10
CA GLU A 70 6.44 9.11 8.53
C GLU A 70 4.97 8.80 8.85
N GLU A 71 4.03 9.33 8.07
CA GLU A 71 2.60 9.05 8.22
C GLU A 71 2.28 7.56 8.01
N LEU A 72 2.88 6.95 6.99
CA LEU A 72 2.70 5.53 6.72
C LEU A 72 3.29 4.68 7.84
N ARG A 73 4.49 5.02 8.30
CA ARG A 73 5.18 4.32 9.38
C ARG A 73 4.38 4.38 10.67
N GLU A 74 3.92 5.56 11.09
CA GLU A 74 3.14 5.72 12.32
C GLU A 74 1.88 4.84 12.32
N LYS A 75 1.16 4.78 11.19
CA LYS A 75 -0.01 3.90 11.08
C LYS A 75 0.32 2.41 11.08
N ILE A 76 1.45 2.02 10.51
CA ILE A 76 1.93 0.63 10.57
C ILE A 76 2.28 0.30 12.02
N ASP A 77 3.10 1.13 12.69
CA ASP A 77 3.53 0.91 14.08
C ASP A 77 2.33 0.86 15.04
N MET A 78 1.36 1.77 14.88
CA MET A 78 0.14 1.80 15.71
C MET A 78 -0.75 0.56 15.53
N LYS A 79 -0.65 -0.13 14.39
CA LYS A 79 -1.52 -1.29 14.06
C LYS A 79 -0.81 -2.63 14.12
N GLY A 80 0.50 -2.68 13.91
CA GLY A 80 1.34 -3.87 14.02
C GLY A 80 1.68 -4.24 15.46
N GLY A 81 1.47 -3.34 16.43
CA GLY A 81 1.68 -3.59 17.87
C GLY A 81 0.51 -4.26 18.59
N GLY A 82 -0.56 -4.66 17.89
CA GLY A 82 -1.78 -5.24 18.48
C GLY A 82 -1.80 -6.77 18.54
N GLY A 83 -0.69 -7.40 18.91
CA GLY A 83 -0.62 -8.83 19.18
C GLY A 83 -0.64 -9.10 20.69
N GLU A 84 -1.84 -9.21 21.25
CA GLU A 84 -2.13 -10.03 22.45
C GLU A 84 -2.81 -11.32 21.99
#